data_AF-A0A9B7CVX8-F1
#
_entry.id   AF-A0A9B7CVX8-F1
#
_cell.length_a   1.000
_cell.length_b   1.000
_cell.length_c   1.000
_cell.angle_alpha   90.00
_cell.angle_beta   90.00
_cell.angle_gamma   90.00
#
_symmetry.space_group_name_H-M   'P 1'
#
loop_
_entity.id
_entity.type
_entity.pdbx_description
1 polymer ?
#
loop_
_entity_poly.entity_id
_entity_poly.type
_entity_poly.pdbx_seq_one_letter_code
_entity_poly.pdbx_strand_id
1 'polypeptide(L)'
;MPRPKFLNPITKISKFLKQKTKVLSMSEELRRALYTNSAVSIDNDVIVPDLVGTTEILSDDHREQLCRHLPARAEGYLWTLVFSTSQHGFSLNSMYRKMAKIESPILLVIEDTEGNVFGALTSCSLHVSDHFYGTGESLLFKFTPRFQAFHWTGDNLYFIKGNNESLAIGAGDGKFGLWLDGDLYQGRSQSCSTYGNEPLAPREDFVVKTLECWAFI
;
A
#
# COMPACT_ATOMS: atom_id res chain seq x y z
N MET A 1 28.77 72.77 32.93
CA MET A 1 28.12 71.68 32.17
C MET A 1 26.65 71.59 32.57
N PRO A 2 25.74 71.52 31.59
CA PRO A 2 24.59 70.60 31.66
C PRO A 2 24.49 69.72 30.41
N ARG A 3 24.00 68.48 30.58
CA ARG A 3 23.89 67.42 29.56
C ARG A 3 22.78 67.70 28.52
N PRO A 4 22.94 67.31 27.24
CA PRO A 4 21.90 67.39 26.22
C PRO A 4 20.82 66.31 26.40
N LYS A 5 19.56 66.68 26.11
CA LYS A 5 18.38 65.78 26.10
C LYS A 5 18.34 65.00 24.78
N PHE A 6 18.33 63.67 24.86
CA PHE A 6 18.03 62.79 23.73
C PHE A 6 16.51 62.65 23.57
N LEU A 7 16.01 62.94 22.36
CA LEU A 7 14.61 62.70 21.97
C LEU A 7 14.51 61.31 21.31
N ASN A 8 13.56 60.49 21.78
CA ASN A 8 13.48 59.05 21.52
C ASN A 8 13.04 58.70 20.06
N PRO A 9 13.59 57.64 19.40
CA PRO A 9 13.34 57.33 17.98
C PRO A 9 11.96 56.74 17.64
N ILE A 10 11.09 56.52 18.62
CA ILE A 10 9.86 55.72 18.47
C ILE A 10 8.78 56.46 17.64
N THR A 11 8.83 57.78 17.53
CA THR A 11 7.77 58.57 16.88
C THR A 11 7.86 58.58 15.35
N LYS A 12 8.96 58.11 14.73
CA LYS A 12 9.10 58.07 13.26
C LYS A 12 8.59 56.77 12.62
N ILE A 13 8.49 55.67 13.37
CA ILE A 13 8.13 54.35 12.80
C ILE A 13 6.60 54.21 12.62
N SER A 14 5.80 54.85 13.49
CA SER A 14 4.34 54.78 13.42
C SER A 14 3.74 55.46 12.18
N LYS A 15 4.48 56.35 11.51
CA LYS A 15 4.03 57.02 10.27
C LYS A 15 4.32 56.20 9.00
N PHE A 16 5.25 55.23 9.06
CA PHE A 16 5.59 54.36 7.92
C PHE A 16 4.70 53.10 7.86
N LEU A 17 4.20 52.63 9.00
CA LEU A 17 3.34 51.43 9.08
C LEU A 17 1.85 51.69 8.74
N LYS A 18 1.44 52.95 8.55
CA LYS A 18 0.03 53.28 8.21
C LYS A 18 -0.29 53.30 6.71
N GLN A 19 0.66 52.94 5.83
CA GLN A 19 0.47 53.09 4.38
C GLN A 19 0.44 51.79 3.56
N LYS A 20 0.31 50.61 4.19
CA LYS A 20 0.19 49.34 3.46
C LYS A 20 -0.86 48.40 4.07
N THR A 21 -2.10 48.84 4.14
CA THR A 21 -3.23 47.91 4.30
C THR A 21 -4.43 48.45 3.53
N LYS A 22 -4.43 48.22 2.22
CA LYS A 22 -5.64 48.31 1.41
C LYS A 22 -6.17 46.89 1.31
N VAL A 23 -7.12 46.54 2.18
CA VAL A 23 -7.85 45.27 2.08
C VAL A 23 -8.72 45.37 0.82
N LEU A 24 -8.30 44.72 -0.26
CA LEU A 24 -9.08 44.65 -1.50
C LEU A 24 -10.24 43.68 -1.30
N SER A 25 -11.44 44.11 -1.67
CA SER A 25 -12.64 43.25 -1.70
C SER A 25 -12.44 42.13 -2.71
N MET A 26 -12.49 40.88 -2.24
CA MET A 26 -12.31 39.68 -3.06
C MET A 26 -13.54 39.44 -3.93
N SER A 27 -13.38 39.24 -5.24
CA SER A 27 -14.49 38.93 -6.15
C SER A 27 -15.06 37.54 -5.85
N GLU A 28 -16.35 37.33 -6.15
CA GLU A 28 -17.00 36.01 -5.97
C GLU A 28 -16.34 34.94 -6.83
N GLU A 29 -15.78 35.31 -7.98
CA GLU A 29 -15.01 34.43 -8.86
C GLU A 29 -13.72 33.97 -8.20
N LEU A 30 -13.00 34.87 -7.51
CA LEU A 30 -11.78 34.51 -6.78
C LEU A 30 -12.10 33.66 -5.55
N ARG A 31 -13.21 33.95 -4.85
CA ARG A 31 -13.74 33.10 -3.78
C ARG A 31 -14.09 31.72 -4.31
N ARG A 32 -14.87 31.62 -5.40
CA ARG A 32 -15.20 30.34 -6.03
C ARG A 32 -13.96 29.59 -6.45
N ALA A 33 -13.00 30.24 -7.12
CA ALA A 33 -11.73 29.64 -7.53
C ALA A 33 -10.90 29.13 -6.34
N LEU A 34 -10.88 29.87 -5.23
CA LEU A 34 -10.25 29.41 -3.99
C LEU A 34 -11.00 28.23 -3.37
N TYR A 35 -12.34 28.20 -3.38
CA TYR A 35 -13.12 27.06 -2.89
C TYR A 35 -13.03 25.83 -3.82
N THR A 36 -13.02 25.99 -5.14
CA THR A 36 -12.74 24.88 -6.06
C THR A 36 -11.30 24.41 -5.94
N ASN A 37 -10.31 25.30 -5.80
CA ASN A 37 -8.94 24.88 -5.50
C ASN A 37 -8.83 24.22 -4.12
N SER A 38 -9.54 24.69 -3.10
CA SER A 38 -9.53 24.08 -1.75
C SER A 38 -10.23 22.72 -1.73
N ALA A 39 -11.24 22.52 -2.58
CA ALA A 39 -11.90 21.22 -2.77
C ALA A 39 -11.06 20.26 -3.63
N VAL A 40 -10.22 20.80 -4.53
CA VAL A 40 -9.24 20.04 -5.32
C VAL A 40 -7.93 19.82 -4.53
N SER A 41 -7.65 20.66 -3.53
CA SER A 41 -6.50 20.60 -2.61
C SER A 41 -6.92 20.24 -1.20
N ILE A 42 -7.96 19.41 -1.04
CA ILE A 42 -7.92 18.48 0.08
C ILE A 42 -6.72 17.61 -0.28
N ASP A 43 -5.54 18.01 0.21
CA ASP A 43 -4.51 17.05 0.57
C ASP A 43 -5.28 16.02 1.37
N ASN A 44 -5.65 14.96 0.68
CA ASN A 44 -6.12 13.74 1.25
C ASN A 44 -4.84 13.24 1.91
N ASP A 45 -4.52 13.81 3.07
CA ASP A 45 -3.50 13.32 3.98
C ASP A 45 -4.01 11.94 4.36
N VAL A 46 -3.78 10.99 3.46
CA VAL A 46 -4.01 9.59 3.68
C VAL A 46 -3.09 9.30 4.84
N ILE A 47 -3.68 9.22 6.04
CA ILE A 47 -2.96 8.90 7.25
C ILE A 47 -2.32 7.54 6.97
N VAL A 48 -1.01 7.56 6.74
CA VAL A 48 -0.27 6.36 6.38
C VAL A 48 -0.41 5.40 7.57
N PRO A 49 -0.99 4.20 7.37
CA PRO A 49 -1.24 3.30 8.47
C PRO A 49 0.06 2.95 9.21
N ASP A 50 0.03 3.06 10.53
CA ASP A 50 1.16 2.63 11.36
C ASP A 50 1.38 1.12 11.22
N LEU A 51 2.64 0.73 11.14
CA LEU A 51 3.05 -0.68 11.08
C LEU A 51 3.40 -1.18 12.48
N VAL A 52 2.90 -2.37 12.82
CA VAL A 52 3.35 -3.14 13.98
C VAL A 52 4.34 -4.20 13.49
N GLY A 53 5.60 -3.83 13.49
CA GLY A 53 6.71 -4.66 12.99
C GLY A 53 7.67 -3.84 12.12
N THR A 54 8.82 -4.43 11.79
CA THR A 54 9.81 -3.81 10.90
C THR A 54 9.62 -4.36 9.49
N THR A 55 9.42 -3.46 8.52
CA THR A 55 9.38 -3.80 7.09
C THR A 55 10.74 -3.54 6.45
N GLU A 56 11.10 -4.38 5.48
CA GLU A 56 12.23 -4.18 4.56
C GLU A 56 11.76 -3.76 3.15
N ILE A 57 10.44 -3.87 2.86
CA ILE A 57 9.87 -3.67 1.52
C ILE A 57 8.97 -2.44 1.45
N LEU A 58 8.09 -2.22 2.44
CA LEU A 58 7.04 -1.20 2.37
C LEU A 58 7.61 0.20 2.68
N SER A 59 7.56 1.08 1.69
CA SER A 59 7.76 2.52 1.86
C SER A 59 6.44 3.21 2.24
N ASP A 60 6.50 4.51 2.55
CA ASP A 60 5.31 5.32 2.80
C ASP A 60 4.40 5.38 1.55
N ASP A 61 4.99 5.58 0.36
CA ASP A 61 4.25 5.55 -0.91
C ASP A 61 3.55 4.19 -1.14
N HIS A 62 4.23 3.07 -0.85
CA HIS A 62 3.62 1.76 -0.97
C HIS A 62 2.36 1.65 -0.10
N ARG A 63 2.46 2.08 1.16
CA ARG A 63 1.35 2.05 2.12
C ARG A 63 0.20 2.96 1.70
N GLU A 64 0.50 4.16 1.23
CA GLU A 64 -0.52 5.09 0.72
C GLU A 64 -1.28 4.52 -0.48
N GLN A 65 -0.58 3.89 -1.45
CA GLN A 65 -1.25 3.29 -2.60
C GLN A 65 -2.11 2.10 -2.18
N LEU A 66 -1.58 1.21 -1.34
CA LEU A 66 -2.25 -0.01 -0.92
C LEU A 66 -3.45 0.25 0.01
N CYS A 67 -3.39 1.24 0.89
CA CYS A 67 -4.46 1.50 1.86
C CYS A 67 -5.78 1.90 1.18
N ARG A 68 -5.73 2.46 -0.04
CA ARG A 68 -6.90 2.83 -0.86
C ARG A 68 -7.64 1.62 -1.45
N HIS A 69 -7.08 0.42 -1.31
CA HIS A 69 -7.62 -0.82 -1.86
C HIS A 69 -7.94 -1.88 -0.81
N LEU A 70 -7.86 -1.53 0.47
CA LEU A 70 -8.23 -2.46 1.55
C LEU A 70 -9.73 -2.76 1.51
N PRO A 71 -10.16 -3.98 1.87
CA PRO A 71 -11.57 -4.24 2.11
C PRO A 71 -12.03 -3.44 3.34
N ALA A 72 -13.31 -3.08 3.36
CA ALA A 72 -13.90 -2.26 4.43
C ALA A 72 -13.63 -2.79 5.85
N ARG A 73 -13.51 -4.11 6.02
CA ARG A 73 -13.22 -4.74 7.33
C ARG A 73 -11.75 -4.68 7.76
N ALA A 74 -10.84 -4.27 6.89
CA ALA A 74 -9.43 -4.03 7.19
C ALA A 74 -9.09 -2.54 7.34
N GLU A 75 -9.98 -1.64 6.89
CA GLU A 75 -9.80 -0.20 7.05
C GLU A 75 -9.74 0.19 8.53
N GLY A 76 -8.79 1.07 8.88
CA GLY A 76 -8.59 1.58 10.24
C GLY A 76 -7.86 0.64 11.20
N TYR A 77 -7.59 -0.61 10.81
CA TYR A 77 -6.75 -1.52 11.61
C TYR A 77 -5.26 -1.28 11.36
N LEU A 78 -4.45 -1.61 12.36
CA LEU A 78 -3.00 -1.59 12.24
C LEU A 78 -2.52 -2.73 11.36
N TRP A 79 -1.45 -2.49 10.62
CA TRP A 79 -0.83 -3.50 9.77
C TRP A 79 0.23 -4.20 10.59
N THR A 80 -0.06 -5.43 11.02
CA THR A 80 0.83 -6.21 11.88
C THR A 80 1.61 -7.24 11.04
N LEU A 81 2.93 -7.23 11.15
CA LEU A 81 3.79 -8.20 10.46
C LEU A 81 3.63 -9.58 11.09
N VAL A 82 3.09 -10.52 10.31
CA VAL A 82 2.84 -11.90 10.76
C VAL A 82 3.99 -12.82 10.39
N PHE A 83 4.51 -12.64 9.18
CA PHE A 83 5.56 -13.46 8.61
C PHE A 83 6.45 -12.61 7.72
N SER A 84 7.74 -12.91 7.74
CA SER A 84 8.73 -12.35 6.81
C SER A 84 9.81 -13.40 6.60
N THR A 85 10.26 -13.58 5.35
CA THR A 85 11.34 -14.52 5.05
C THR A 85 12.66 -14.16 5.73
N SER A 86 12.92 -12.87 6.00
CA SER A 86 14.13 -12.43 6.70
C SER A 86 14.14 -12.81 8.19
N GLN A 87 12.96 -12.83 8.83
CA GLN A 87 12.83 -13.13 10.26
C GLN A 87 12.50 -14.59 10.54
N HIS A 88 11.81 -15.26 9.61
CA HIS A 88 11.19 -16.57 9.83
C HIS A 88 11.67 -17.65 8.86
N GLY A 89 12.54 -17.30 7.92
CA GLY A 89 13.09 -18.21 6.92
C GLY A 89 12.18 -18.43 5.70
N PHE A 90 12.71 -19.21 4.77
CA PHE A 90 12.19 -19.44 3.42
C PHE A 90 11.40 -20.74 3.39
N SER A 91 10.25 -20.79 4.08
CA SER A 91 9.45 -22.02 4.20
C SER A 91 7.96 -21.71 4.22
N LEU A 92 7.26 -22.15 3.17
CA LEU A 92 5.81 -21.99 3.01
C LEU A 92 5.05 -22.64 4.17
N ASN A 93 5.49 -23.82 4.61
CA ASN A 93 4.92 -24.51 5.77
C ASN A 93 5.07 -23.70 7.06
N SER A 94 6.18 -22.96 7.21
CA SER A 94 6.40 -22.08 8.35
C SER A 94 5.48 -20.85 8.32
N MET A 95 5.23 -20.32 7.12
CA MET A 95 4.25 -19.26 6.89
C MET A 95 2.83 -19.72 7.25
N TYR A 96 2.38 -20.90 6.79
CA TYR A 96 1.06 -21.44 7.16
C TYR A 96 0.88 -21.61 8.67
N ARG A 97 1.91 -22.08 9.39
CA ARG A 97 1.83 -22.19 10.87
C ARG A 97 1.62 -20.86 11.56
N LYS A 98 2.21 -19.77 11.05
CA LYS A 98 2.00 -18.40 11.57
C LYS A 98 0.59 -17.88 11.30
N MET A 99 -0.07 -18.39 10.25
CA MET A 99 -1.40 -17.99 9.82
C MET A 99 -2.56 -18.76 10.47
N ALA A 100 -2.28 -19.90 11.10
CA ALA A 100 -3.31 -20.83 11.61
C ALA A 100 -4.33 -20.25 12.60
N LYS A 101 -4.04 -19.12 13.26
CA LYS A 101 -4.96 -18.47 14.22
C LYS A 101 -5.36 -17.06 13.80
N ILE A 102 -5.12 -16.70 12.54
CA ILE A 102 -5.38 -15.36 12.02
C ILE A 102 -6.65 -15.38 11.21
N GLU A 103 -7.61 -14.56 11.62
CA GLU A 103 -8.91 -14.37 10.96
C GLU A 103 -8.98 -12.96 10.36
N SER A 104 -8.05 -12.68 9.45
CA SER A 104 -7.88 -11.37 8.81
C SER A 104 -7.57 -11.56 7.31
N PRO A 105 -7.88 -10.57 6.45
CA PRO A 105 -7.22 -10.46 5.15
C PRO A 105 -5.70 -10.46 5.36
N ILE A 106 -4.94 -10.95 4.36
CA ILE A 106 -3.47 -10.89 4.39
C ILE A 106 -3.00 -10.08 3.21
N LEU A 107 -2.20 -9.05 3.50
CA LEU A 107 -1.39 -8.38 2.49
C LEU A 107 -0.06 -9.12 2.38
N LEU A 108 0.11 -9.86 1.29
CA LEU A 108 1.35 -10.53 0.92
C LEU A 108 2.12 -9.61 -0.02
N VAL A 109 3.34 -9.22 0.37
CA VAL A 109 4.23 -8.31 -0.36
C VAL A 109 5.52 -9.02 -0.68
N ILE A 110 5.97 -8.92 -1.93
CA ILE A 110 7.21 -9.52 -2.43
C ILE A 110 8.08 -8.40 -2.98
N GLU A 111 9.35 -8.42 -2.61
CA GLU A 111 10.43 -7.78 -3.36
C GLU A 111 11.23 -8.89 -4.05
N ASP A 112 11.35 -8.82 -5.37
CA ASP A 112 12.22 -9.74 -6.11
C ASP A 112 13.70 -9.27 -6.10
N THR A 113 14.61 -10.11 -6.61
CA THR A 113 16.04 -9.77 -6.69
C THR A 113 16.37 -8.67 -7.69
N GLU A 114 15.41 -8.26 -8.53
CA GLU A 114 15.53 -7.15 -9.47
C GLU A 114 14.98 -5.83 -8.87
N GLY A 115 14.46 -5.86 -7.64
CA GLY A 115 13.92 -4.70 -6.92
C GLY A 115 12.46 -4.36 -7.27
N ASN A 116 11.74 -5.25 -7.96
CA ASN A 116 10.32 -5.06 -8.22
C ASN A 116 9.51 -5.41 -6.97
N VAL A 117 8.53 -4.54 -6.65
CA VAL A 117 7.61 -4.76 -5.54
C VAL A 117 6.21 -5.07 -6.08
N PHE A 118 5.65 -6.19 -5.66
CA PHE A 118 4.34 -6.67 -6.08
C PHE A 118 3.77 -7.65 -5.06
N GLY A 119 2.55 -8.11 -5.26
CA GLY A 119 1.97 -9.09 -4.35
C GLY A 119 0.47 -9.23 -4.50
N ALA A 120 -0.16 -9.62 -3.39
CA ALA A 120 -1.58 -9.88 -3.32
C ALA A 120 -2.17 -9.38 -2.00
N LEU A 121 -3.42 -8.94 -2.05
CA LEU A 121 -4.27 -8.84 -0.87
C LEU A 121 -5.27 -9.99 -0.94
N THR A 122 -5.25 -10.87 0.06
CA THR A 122 -6.15 -12.03 0.12
C THR A 122 -7.30 -11.77 1.07
N SER A 123 -8.45 -12.39 0.81
CA SER A 123 -9.62 -12.26 1.68
C SER A 123 -9.51 -13.05 2.98
N CYS A 124 -8.47 -13.87 3.18
CA CYS A 124 -8.29 -14.64 4.41
C CYS A 124 -6.84 -15.09 4.55
N SER A 125 -6.53 -15.65 5.71
CA SER A 125 -5.25 -16.28 5.99
C SER A 125 -4.96 -17.44 5.05
N LEU A 126 -3.69 -17.57 4.67
CA LEU A 126 -3.24 -18.61 3.75
C LEU A 126 -3.08 -19.93 4.51
N HIS A 127 -3.59 -21.00 3.92
CA HIS A 127 -3.53 -22.34 4.44
C HIS A 127 -3.53 -23.37 3.30
N VAL A 128 -3.18 -24.61 3.65
CA VAL A 128 -3.25 -25.77 2.74
C VAL A 128 -4.70 -26.14 2.48
N SER A 129 -5.05 -26.33 1.20
CA SER A 129 -6.38 -26.73 0.78
C SER A 129 -6.34 -27.48 -0.56
N ASP A 130 -7.13 -28.55 -0.66
CA ASP A 130 -7.30 -29.30 -1.92
C ASP A 130 -8.09 -28.50 -2.98
N HIS A 131 -8.91 -27.55 -2.53
CA HIS A 131 -9.79 -26.72 -3.33
C HIS A 131 -9.37 -25.26 -3.30
N PHE A 132 -9.82 -24.50 -4.30
CA PHE A 132 -9.68 -23.05 -4.25
C PHE A 132 -10.54 -22.49 -3.12
N TYR A 133 -10.02 -21.46 -2.44
CA TYR A 133 -10.70 -20.75 -1.37
C TYR A 133 -10.47 -19.25 -1.48
N GLY A 134 -11.16 -18.48 -0.65
CA GLY A 134 -11.15 -17.01 -0.68
C GLY A 134 -12.42 -16.44 -1.31
N THR A 135 -12.43 -15.12 -1.48
CA THR A 135 -13.56 -14.36 -2.02
C THR A 135 -13.07 -13.24 -2.94
N GLY A 136 -13.98 -12.61 -3.67
CA GLY A 136 -13.70 -11.48 -4.56
C GLY A 136 -13.19 -10.19 -3.88
N GLU A 137 -13.05 -10.16 -2.56
CA GLU A 137 -12.33 -9.08 -1.85
C GLU A 137 -10.81 -9.11 -2.16
N SER A 138 -10.30 -10.19 -2.74
CA SER A 138 -8.89 -10.30 -3.08
C SER A 138 -8.50 -9.57 -4.36
N LEU A 139 -7.23 -9.19 -4.44
CA LEU A 139 -6.64 -8.54 -5.60
C LEU A 139 -5.16 -8.89 -5.71
N LEU A 140 -4.60 -8.70 -6.91
CA LEU A 140 -3.16 -8.64 -7.14
C LEU A 140 -2.72 -7.19 -7.31
N PHE A 141 -1.46 -6.88 -7.04
CA PHE A 141 -0.92 -5.55 -7.31
C PHE A 141 0.55 -5.61 -7.74
N LYS A 142 1.01 -4.54 -8.38
CA LYS A 142 2.44 -4.31 -8.68
C LYS A 142 2.78 -2.84 -8.63
N PHE A 143 4.04 -2.52 -8.36
CA PHE A 143 4.58 -1.15 -8.33
C PHE A 143 5.47 -0.81 -9.54
N THR A 144 5.95 -1.81 -10.30
CA THR A 144 6.76 -1.59 -11.51
C THR A 144 5.92 -1.79 -12.78
N PRO A 145 5.95 -0.86 -13.77
CA PRO A 145 6.65 0.44 -13.76
C PRO A 145 5.90 1.56 -13.01
N ARG A 146 4.66 1.28 -12.58
CA ARG A 146 3.83 2.15 -11.75
C ARG A 146 2.86 1.27 -10.96
N PHE A 147 2.29 1.83 -9.90
CA PHE A 147 1.26 1.15 -9.13
C PHE A 147 0.04 0.76 -10.00
N GLN A 148 -0.37 -0.50 -9.90
CA GLN A 148 -1.59 -1.04 -10.49
C GLN A 148 -2.18 -2.09 -9.55
N ALA A 149 -3.49 -2.03 -9.31
CA ALA A 149 -4.26 -3.04 -8.57
C ALA A 149 -5.23 -3.76 -9.52
N PHE A 150 -5.23 -5.08 -9.49
CA PHE A 150 -6.01 -5.98 -10.33
C PHE A 150 -7.06 -6.68 -9.46
N HIS A 151 -8.27 -6.14 -9.49
CA HIS A 151 -9.42 -6.66 -8.75
C HIS A 151 -10.01 -7.87 -9.45
N TRP A 152 -10.80 -8.64 -8.71
CA TRP A 152 -11.53 -9.78 -9.28
C TRP A 152 -12.40 -9.37 -10.47
N THR A 153 -12.30 -10.14 -11.56
CA THR A 153 -13.03 -9.88 -12.82
C THR A 153 -14.49 -10.34 -12.80
N GLY A 154 -14.85 -11.23 -11.86
CA GLY A 154 -16.13 -11.94 -11.88
C GLY A 154 -16.14 -13.24 -12.70
N ASP A 155 -15.03 -13.58 -13.37
CA ASP A 155 -14.99 -14.71 -14.33
C ASP A 155 -15.08 -16.09 -13.67
N ASN A 156 -14.36 -16.29 -12.56
CA ASN A 156 -14.32 -17.54 -11.82
C ASN A 156 -13.94 -17.32 -10.35
N LEU A 157 -13.94 -18.38 -9.54
CA LEU A 157 -13.69 -18.32 -8.09
C LEU A 157 -12.32 -18.91 -7.69
N TYR A 158 -11.33 -18.89 -8.59
CA TYR A 158 -10.02 -19.52 -8.37
C TYR A 158 -9.03 -18.59 -7.67
N PHE A 159 -9.42 -18.06 -6.50
CA PHE A 159 -8.68 -17.00 -5.81
C PHE A 159 -7.38 -17.46 -5.18
N ILE A 160 -7.40 -18.51 -4.35
CA ILE A 160 -6.22 -18.99 -3.62
C ILE A 160 -6.23 -20.51 -3.62
N LYS A 161 -5.08 -21.12 -3.87
CA LYS A 161 -4.86 -22.56 -3.70
C LYS A 161 -3.45 -22.80 -3.19
N GLY A 162 -3.32 -23.53 -2.09
CA GLY A 162 -2.03 -23.82 -1.48
C GLY A 162 -1.92 -25.28 -1.09
N ASN A 163 -0.75 -25.87 -1.31
CA ASN A 163 -0.34 -27.15 -0.74
C ASN A 163 1.02 -26.98 -0.03
N ASN A 164 1.66 -28.08 0.38
CA ASN A 164 2.91 -28.00 1.12
C ASN A 164 4.09 -27.55 0.23
N GLU A 165 3.94 -27.67 -1.08
CA GLU A 165 4.98 -27.46 -2.10
C GLU A 165 4.81 -26.16 -2.89
N SER A 166 3.66 -25.50 -2.79
CA SER A 166 3.37 -24.29 -3.55
C SER A 166 2.15 -23.52 -3.03
N LEU A 167 2.14 -22.23 -3.36
CA LEU A 167 1.00 -21.34 -3.17
C LEU A 167 0.68 -20.64 -4.50
N ALA A 168 -0.59 -20.63 -4.89
CA ALA A 168 -1.11 -19.93 -6.04
C ALA A 168 -2.20 -18.93 -5.63
N ILE A 169 -2.16 -17.73 -6.19
CA ILE A 169 -3.16 -16.67 -6.03
C ILE A 169 -3.61 -16.21 -7.42
N GLY A 170 -4.88 -16.46 -7.73
CA GLY A 170 -5.49 -16.26 -9.04
C GLY A 170 -5.10 -17.35 -10.01
N ALA A 171 -6.08 -17.90 -10.73
CA ALA A 171 -5.83 -18.87 -11.78
C ALA A 171 -6.71 -18.64 -13.02
N GLY A 172 -6.32 -19.25 -14.13
CA GLY A 172 -7.07 -19.27 -15.38
C GLY A 172 -6.25 -19.93 -16.47
N ASP A 173 -6.86 -20.82 -17.26
CA ASP A 173 -6.21 -21.51 -18.38
C ASP A 173 -4.87 -22.19 -18.04
N GLY A 174 -4.76 -22.77 -16.85
CA GLY A 174 -3.55 -23.44 -16.37
C GLY A 174 -2.41 -22.50 -15.96
N LYS A 175 -2.66 -21.18 -15.91
CA LYS A 175 -1.72 -20.15 -15.45
C LYS A 175 -2.15 -19.61 -14.10
N PHE A 176 -1.20 -19.01 -13.39
CA PHE A 176 -1.41 -18.40 -12.08
C PHE A 176 -1.05 -16.92 -12.11
N GLY A 177 -1.90 -16.09 -11.50
CA GLY A 177 -1.65 -14.66 -11.36
C GLY A 177 -0.38 -14.40 -10.55
N LEU A 178 -0.24 -15.14 -9.45
CA LEU A 178 0.97 -15.24 -8.65
C LEU A 178 1.11 -16.68 -8.14
N TRP A 179 2.30 -17.24 -8.27
CA TRP A 179 2.67 -18.56 -7.79
C TRP A 179 4.01 -18.49 -7.07
N LEU A 180 4.14 -19.24 -5.98
CA LEU A 180 5.36 -19.38 -5.19
C LEU A 180 5.62 -20.86 -4.90
N ASP A 181 6.89 -21.24 -4.88
CA ASP A 181 7.31 -22.57 -4.45
C ASP A 181 7.27 -22.73 -2.91
N GLY A 182 7.43 -23.97 -2.45
CA GLY A 182 7.39 -24.34 -1.04
C GLY A 182 8.54 -23.76 -0.21
N ASP A 183 9.62 -23.37 -0.89
CA ASP A 183 10.79 -22.72 -0.30
C ASP A 183 10.66 -21.19 -0.31
N LEU A 184 9.56 -20.61 -0.83
CA LEU A 184 9.38 -19.16 -0.94
C LEU A 184 10.57 -18.46 -1.62
N TYR A 185 11.21 -19.14 -2.56
CA TYR A 185 12.43 -18.71 -3.22
C TYR A 185 12.21 -18.43 -4.71
N GLN A 186 11.53 -19.34 -5.40
CA GLN A 186 11.11 -19.13 -6.79
C GLN A 186 9.64 -18.77 -6.86
N GLY A 187 9.32 -17.85 -7.76
CA GLY A 187 7.94 -17.53 -8.06
C GLY A 187 7.71 -17.30 -9.54
N ARG A 188 6.43 -17.32 -9.88
CA ARG A 188 5.96 -17.06 -11.24
C ARG A 188 4.72 -16.19 -11.21
N SER A 189 4.62 -15.21 -12.09
CA SER A 189 3.44 -14.40 -12.30
C SER A 189 3.08 -14.36 -13.78
N GLN A 190 1.85 -14.72 -14.09
CA GLN A 190 1.33 -14.74 -15.44
C GLN A 190 -0.03 -14.04 -15.50
N SER A 191 -0.53 -13.81 -16.72
CA SER A 191 -1.91 -13.39 -16.87
C SER A 191 -2.86 -14.52 -16.49
N CYS A 192 -3.90 -14.19 -15.72
CA CYS A 192 -4.97 -15.11 -15.34
C CYS A 192 -6.34 -14.44 -15.46
N SER A 193 -7.39 -15.24 -15.72
CA SER A 193 -8.74 -14.71 -15.90
C SER A 193 -9.39 -14.28 -14.57
N THR A 194 -8.94 -14.79 -13.42
CA THR A 194 -9.45 -14.38 -12.10
C THR A 194 -9.30 -12.87 -11.87
N TYR A 195 -8.13 -12.30 -12.19
CA TYR A 195 -7.84 -10.88 -11.92
C TYR A 195 -7.61 -10.04 -13.18
N GLY A 196 -7.55 -10.67 -14.36
CA GLY A 196 -7.27 -9.97 -15.61
C GLY A 196 -5.92 -9.25 -15.60
N ASN A 197 -4.98 -9.72 -14.78
CA ASN A 197 -3.69 -9.09 -14.61
C ASN A 197 -2.75 -9.41 -15.77
N GLU A 198 -1.79 -8.53 -15.99
CA GLU A 198 -0.54 -8.84 -16.69
C GLU A 198 0.49 -9.40 -15.69
N PRO A 199 1.64 -9.97 -16.14
CA PRO A 199 2.73 -10.32 -15.23
C PRO A 199 3.07 -9.18 -14.26
N LEU A 200 3.25 -9.53 -12.98
CA LEU A 200 3.47 -8.57 -11.90
C LEU A 200 4.91 -8.02 -11.86
N ALA A 201 5.84 -8.71 -12.50
CA ALA A 201 7.22 -8.30 -12.74
C ALA A 201 7.50 -8.24 -14.26
N PRO A 202 8.62 -7.61 -14.71
CA PRO A 202 9.01 -7.58 -16.12
C PRO A 202 9.16 -8.95 -16.78
N ARG A 203 9.44 -9.99 -15.98
CA ARG A 203 9.53 -11.39 -16.40
C ARG A 203 8.47 -12.22 -15.67
N GLU A 204 8.02 -13.30 -16.31
CA GLU A 204 7.05 -14.20 -15.66
C GLU A 204 7.68 -14.94 -14.47
N ASP A 205 8.92 -15.40 -14.59
CA ASP A 205 9.67 -16.02 -13.51
C ASP A 205 10.49 -14.99 -12.73
N PHE A 206 10.49 -15.09 -11.41
CA PHE A 206 11.24 -14.21 -10.51
C PHE A 206 11.85 -14.97 -9.32
N VAL A 207 12.90 -14.40 -8.75
CA VAL A 207 13.53 -14.90 -7.51
C VAL A 207 13.16 -13.96 -6.37
N VAL A 208 12.61 -14.51 -5.30
CA VAL A 208 12.22 -13.75 -4.11
C VAL A 208 13.48 -13.30 -3.36
N LYS A 209 13.60 -11.99 -3.15
CA LYS A 209 14.59 -11.42 -2.21
C LYS A 209 14.00 -11.40 -0.81
N THR A 210 12.81 -10.83 -0.66
CA THR A 210 12.09 -10.75 0.62
C THR A 210 10.60 -10.90 0.37
N LEU A 211 9.91 -11.62 1.26
CA LEU A 211 8.46 -11.73 1.26
C LEU A 211 7.96 -11.42 2.67
N GLU A 212 6.94 -10.56 2.75
CA GLU A 212 6.27 -10.17 3.99
C GLU A 212 4.77 -10.44 3.90
N CYS A 213 4.19 -10.89 5.01
CA CYS A 213 2.75 -11.06 5.17
C CYS A 213 2.26 -10.21 6.33
N TRP A 214 1.33 -9.30 6.05
CA TRP A 214 0.75 -8.36 6.99
C TRP A 214 -0.72 -8.70 7.23
N ALA A 215 -1.14 -8.73 8.49
CA ALA A 215 -2.55 -8.85 8.89
C ALA A 215 -3.07 -7.50 9.42
N PHE A 216 -4.39 -7.33 9.40
CA PHE A 216 -5.08 -6.12 9.81
C PHE A 216 -5.78 -6.38 11.15
N ILE A 217 -5.05 -6.20 12.27
CA ILE A 217 -5.48 -6.55 13.64
C ILE A 217 -4.96 -5.55 14.67
#